data_AF-A0A078MD77-F1
#
_entry.id   AF-A0A078MD77-F1
#
_cell.length_a   1.000
_cell.length_b   1.000
_cell.length_c   1.000
_cell.angle_alpha   90.00
_cell.angle_beta   90.00
_cell.angle_gamma   90.00
#
_symmetry.space_group_name_H-M   'P 1'
#
loop_
_entity.id
_entity.type
_entity.pdbx_description
1 polymer ?
#
loop_
_entity_poly.entity_id
_entity_poly.type
_entity_poly.pdbx_seq_one_letter_code
_entity_poly.pdbx_strand_id
1 'polypeptide(L)'
;MGRLSLPEYAGQLYAWPGVEPLLLELQDAAGQDVLLLLTACWLGVRGSPADGHHWQLLQARQAPWRQQVIEPLRQVRRALTGNPAAAALRAQVKECELAAEWHQLAQLEHYCEALEVGKVRSDAAVAAHLALCVGAAESAKLTALAQLVLTREETVAAGLAATAGVTLPGPAQPR
;
A
#
# COMPACT_ATOMS: atom_id res chain seq x y z
N MET A 1 0.59 -12.33 16.91
CA MET A 1 1.35 -11.43 16.02
C MET A 1 0.51 -10.19 15.76
N GLY A 2 1.06 -9.00 16.00
CA GLY A 2 0.37 -7.73 15.75
C GLY A 2 0.08 -7.56 14.26
N ARG A 3 -1.08 -7.00 13.92
CA ARG A 3 -1.37 -6.59 12.54
C ARG A 3 -0.41 -5.45 12.18
N LEU A 4 0.19 -5.52 10.99
CA LEU A 4 1.02 -4.42 10.47
C LEU A 4 0.14 -3.18 10.29
N SER A 5 0.67 -2.04 10.70
CA SER A 5 0.08 -0.75 10.38
C SER A 5 0.09 -0.50 8.86
N LEU A 6 -0.76 0.39 8.36
CA LEU A 6 -0.78 0.73 6.93
C LEU A 6 0.60 1.24 6.43
N PRO A 7 1.32 2.14 7.13
CA PRO A 7 2.66 2.53 6.70
C PRO A 7 3.66 1.35 6.64
N GLU A 8 3.69 0.49 7.65
CA GLU A 8 4.58 -0.67 7.67
C GLU A 8 4.26 -1.65 6.52
N TYR A 9 2.98 -1.91 6.29
CA TYR A 9 2.52 -2.74 5.20
C TYR A 9 2.88 -2.14 3.85
N ALA A 10 2.61 -0.84 3.64
CA ALA A 10 2.92 -0.13 2.41
C ALA A 10 4.40 -0.22 2.06
N GLY A 11 5.30 0.00 3.03
CA GLY A 11 6.74 -0.13 2.82
C GLY A 11 7.16 -1.55 2.43
N GLN A 12 6.62 -2.56 3.11
CA GLN A 12 6.93 -3.96 2.80
C GLN A 12 6.35 -4.42 1.45
N LEU A 13 5.15 -3.94 1.09
CA LEU A 13 4.51 -4.27 -0.17
C LEU A 13 5.22 -3.59 -1.34
N TYR A 14 5.61 -2.32 -1.19
CA TYR A 14 6.34 -1.59 -2.23
C TYR A 14 7.69 -2.26 -2.56
N ALA A 15 8.37 -2.80 -1.54
CA ALA A 15 9.62 -3.54 -1.71
C ALA A 15 9.44 -4.96 -2.29
N TRP A 16 8.21 -5.45 -2.48
CA TRP A 16 7.97 -6.77 -3.06
C TRP A 16 8.26 -6.77 -4.57
N PRO A 17 8.99 -7.77 -5.10
CA PRO A 17 9.33 -7.82 -6.51
C PRO A 17 8.12 -7.66 -7.43
N GLY A 18 8.23 -6.75 -8.41
CA GLY A 18 7.20 -6.47 -9.39
C GLY A 18 6.13 -5.45 -8.96
N VAL A 19 6.06 -5.09 -7.66
CA VAL A 19 5.04 -4.13 -7.17
C VAL A 19 5.37 -2.69 -7.54
N GLU A 20 6.56 -2.20 -7.22
CA GLU A 20 6.97 -0.82 -7.53
C GLU A 20 6.77 -0.47 -9.03
N PRO A 21 7.27 -1.26 -10.01
CA PRO A 21 7.06 -0.97 -11.42
C PRO A 21 5.58 -0.89 -11.80
N LEU A 22 4.76 -1.83 -11.31
CA LEU A 22 3.34 -1.87 -11.62
C LEU A 22 2.57 -0.68 -11.01
N LEU A 23 2.92 -0.27 -9.79
CA LEU A 23 2.34 0.92 -9.16
C LEU A 23 2.70 2.21 -9.92
N LEU A 24 3.92 2.30 -10.46
CA LEU A 24 4.33 3.42 -11.31
C LEU A 24 3.54 3.45 -12.63
N GLU A 25 3.35 2.29 -13.29
CA GLU A 25 2.53 2.20 -14.49
C GLU A 25 1.05 2.59 -14.24
N LEU A 26 0.50 2.17 -13.10
CA LEU A 26 -0.85 2.56 -12.67
C LEU A 26 -0.94 4.07 -12.40
N GLN A 27 0.08 4.64 -11.77
CA GLN A 27 0.17 6.08 -11.52
C GLN A 27 0.21 6.88 -12.84
N ASP A 28 0.99 6.43 -13.82
CA ASP A 28 1.21 7.15 -15.07
C ASP A 28 0.04 7.03 -16.06
N ALA A 29 -0.63 5.88 -16.14
CA ALA A 29 -1.65 5.63 -17.15
C ALA A 29 -2.99 6.34 -16.90
N ALA A 30 -3.30 6.69 -15.65
CA ALA A 30 -4.57 7.33 -15.29
C ALA A 30 -4.49 8.30 -14.10
N GLY A 31 -3.29 8.70 -13.68
CA GLY A 31 -3.09 9.56 -12.52
C GLY A 31 -3.48 8.89 -11.19
N GLN A 32 -3.45 7.55 -11.14
CA GLN A 32 -3.91 6.79 -9.99
C GLN A 32 -3.14 7.17 -8.73
N ASP A 33 -3.86 7.18 -7.62
CA ASP A 33 -3.26 7.44 -6.33
C ASP A 33 -2.65 6.17 -5.75
N VAL A 34 -1.32 6.09 -5.80
CA VAL A 34 -0.55 4.97 -5.25
C VAL A 34 -0.86 4.73 -3.77
N LEU A 35 -1.10 5.77 -2.97
CA LEU A 35 -1.40 5.60 -1.54
C LEU A 35 -2.77 4.97 -1.33
N LEU A 36 -3.76 5.31 -2.16
CA LEU A 36 -5.07 4.65 -2.13
C LEU A 36 -4.97 3.20 -2.62
N LEU A 37 -4.17 2.91 -3.66
CA LEU A 37 -3.94 1.53 -4.11
C LEU A 37 -3.32 0.67 -3.00
N LEU A 38 -2.31 1.20 -2.30
CA LEU A 38 -1.68 0.53 -1.16
C LEU A 38 -2.68 0.32 -0.01
N THR A 39 -3.54 1.31 0.25
CA THR A 39 -4.63 1.22 1.24
C THR A 39 -5.64 0.14 0.86
N ALA A 40 -6.00 0.04 -0.43
CA ALA A 40 -6.90 -0.99 -0.94
C ALA A 40 -6.35 -2.40 -0.71
N CYS A 41 -5.06 -2.60 -1.02
CA CYS A 41 -4.39 -3.86 -0.77
C CYS A 41 -4.38 -4.20 0.73
N TRP A 42 -4.04 -3.23 1.60
CA TRP A 42 -4.00 -3.42 3.05
C TRP A 42 -5.37 -3.79 3.64
N LEU A 43 -6.45 -3.11 3.23
CA LEU A 43 -7.81 -3.45 3.67
C LEU A 43 -8.22 -4.85 3.17
N GLY A 44 -7.87 -5.17 1.92
CA GLY A 44 -8.16 -6.44 1.29
C GLY A 44 -7.53 -7.62 2.02
N VAL A 45 -6.22 -7.58 2.31
CA VAL A 45 -5.53 -8.66 3.05
C VAL A 45 -6.02 -8.80 4.49
N ARG A 46 -6.58 -7.73 5.07
CA ARG A 46 -7.20 -7.77 6.41
C ARG A 46 -8.61 -8.35 6.39
N GLY A 47 -9.17 -8.59 5.21
CA GLY A 47 -10.52 -9.10 4.99
C GLY A 47 -11.61 -8.10 5.38
N SER A 48 -11.33 -6.80 5.23
CA SER A 48 -12.34 -5.75 5.39
C SER A 48 -13.38 -5.86 4.27
N PRO A 49 -14.67 -5.59 4.54
CA PRO A 49 -15.65 -5.45 3.48
C PRO A 49 -15.32 -4.24 2.60
N ALA A 50 -15.40 -4.44 1.28
CA ALA A 50 -15.25 -3.40 0.30
C ALA A 50 -16.58 -2.64 0.15
N ASP A 51 -16.65 -1.44 0.71
CA ASP A 51 -17.83 -0.57 0.67
C ASP A 51 -17.53 0.70 -0.14
N GLY A 52 -18.33 0.94 -1.19
CA GLY A 52 -18.17 2.09 -2.07
C GLY A 52 -18.40 3.43 -1.37
N HIS A 53 -19.30 3.51 -0.40
CA HIS A 53 -19.55 4.71 0.39
C HIS A 53 -18.36 5.04 1.29
N HIS A 54 -17.76 4.03 1.92
CA HIS A 54 -16.52 4.22 2.68
C HIS A 54 -15.36 4.71 1.80
N TRP A 55 -15.21 4.17 0.60
CA TRP A 55 -14.20 4.64 -0.36
C TRP A 55 -14.42 6.08 -0.81
N GLN A 56 -15.67 6.49 -1.05
CA GLN A 56 -16.01 7.88 -1.37
C GLN A 56 -15.61 8.83 -0.22
N LEU A 57 -15.91 8.46 1.02
CA LEU A 57 -15.51 9.24 2.19
C LEU A 57 -13.99 9.31 2.35
N LEU A 58 -13.29 8.18 2.13
CA LEU A 58 -11.83 8.12 2.22
C LEU A 58 -11.16 9.02 1.19
N GLN A 59 -11.61 8.95 -0.07
CA GLN A 59 -11.13 9.80 -1.16
C GLN A 59 -11.39 11.28 -0.87
N ALA A 60 -12.60 11.62 -0.38
CA ALA A 60 -12.95 13.00 -0.02
C ALA A 60 -12.08 13.55 1.12
N ARG A 61 -11.72 12.73 2.12
CA ARG A 61 -10.83 13.13 3.22
C ARG A 61 -9.37 13.28 2.79
N GLN A 62 -8.93 12.47 1.85
CA GLN A 62 -7.55 12.45 1.37
C GLN A 62 -7.27 13.57 0.34
N ALA A 63 -8.26 13.92 -0.48
CA ALA A 63 -8.07 14.87 -1.58
C ALA A 63 -7.45 16.21 -1.18
N PRO A 64 -7.85 16.90 -0.09
CA PRO A 64 -7.27 18.19 0.29
C PRO A 64 -5.76 18.13 0.56
N TRP A 65 -5.29 17.16 1.35
CA TRP A 65 -3.86 17.03 1.66
C TRP A 65 -3.05 16.68 0.42
N ARG A 66 -3.56 15.75 -0.41
CA ARG A 66 -2.94 15.40 -1.68
C ARG A 66 -2.77 16.63 -2.58
N GLN A 67 -3.83 17.42 -2.76
CA GLN A 67 -3.84 18.58 -3.66
C GLN A 67 -3.01 19.75 -3.14
N GLN A 68 -2.99 19.97 -1.83
CA GLN A 68 -2.36 21.14 -1.22
C GLN A 68 -0.92 20.91 -0.78
N VAL A 69 -0.50 19.64 -0.61
CA VAL A 69 0.84 19.30 -0.10
C VAL A 69 1.60 18.37 -1.04
N ILE A 70 1.07 17.18 -1.33
CA ILE A 70 1.81 16.16 -2.11
C ILE A 70 2.00 16.61 -3.56
N GLU A 71 0.93 17.06 -4.22
CA GLU A 71 0.99 17.49 -5.62
C GLU A 71 1.94 18.69 -5.84
N PRO A 72 1.91 19.76 -5.00
CA PRO A 72 2.88 20.84 -5.09
C PRO A 72 4.34 20.38 -4.91
N LEU A 73 4.61 19.51 -3.92
CA LEU A 73 5.97 18.96 -3.73
C LEU A 73 6.44 18.17 -4.95
N ARG A 74 5.55 17.36 -5.52
CA ARG A 74 5.82 16.59 -6.74
C ARG A 74 6.06 17.49 -7.95
N GLN A 75 5.31 18.58 -8.08
CA GLN A 75 5.51 19.59 -9.13
C GLN A 75 6.88 20.27 -8.99
N VAL A 76 7.24 20.71 -7.78
CA VAL A 76 8.56 21.30 -7.50
C VAL A 76 9.67 20.31 -7.85
N ARG A 77 9.59 19.06 -7.39
CA ARG A 77 10.60 18.03 -7.71
C ARG A 77 10.75 17.80 -9.21
N ARG A 78 9.63 17.76 -9.95
CA ARG A 78 9.64 17.61 -11.42
C ARG A 78 10.30 18.81 -12.09
N ALA A 79 9.99 20.04 -11.67
CA ALA A 79 10.58 21.27 -12.21
C ALA A 79 12.10 21.36 -11.99
N LEU A 80 12.64 20.71 -10.95
CA LEU A 80 14.09 20.66 -10.68
C LEU A 80 14.83 19.57 -11.50
N THR A 81 14.11 18.77 -12.30
CA THR A 81 14.72 17.70 -13.10
C THR A 81 15.49 18.27 -14.29
N GLY A 82 16.66 17.69 -14.61
CA GLY A 82 17.49 18.14 -15.74
C GLY A 82 18.46 19.28 -15.42
N ASN A 83 18.44 19.84 -14.20
CA ASN A 83 19.42 20.81 -13.74
C ASN A 83 20.38 20.16 -12.71
N PRO A 84 21.63 19.84 -13.09
CA PRO A 84 22.61 19.24 -12.18
C PRO A 84 22.91 20.09 -10.94
N ALA A 85 22.91 21.41 -11.06
CA ALA A 85 23.16 22.32 -9.93
C ALA A 85 22.03 22.27 -8.88
N ALA A 86 20.83 21.84 -9.28
CA ALA A 86 19.68 21.70 -8.39
C ALA A 86 19.55 20.29 -7.78
N ALA A 87 20.51 19.38 -8.01
CA ALA A 87 20.40 17.98 -7.58
C ALA A 87 20.18 17.83 -6.06
N ALA A 88 20.91 18.60 -5.24
CA ALA A 88 20.76 18.59 -3.79
C ALA A 88 19.37 19.09 -3.34
N LEU A 89 18.89 20.20 -3.92
CA LEU A 89 17.56 20.72 -3.63
C LEU A 89 16.46 19.74 -4.06
N ARG A 90 16.61 19.10 -5.22
CA ARG A 90 15.68 18.07 -5.69
C ARG A 90 15.60 16.88 -4.74
N ALA A 91 16.73 16.47 -4.14
CA ALA A 91 16.77 15.41 -3.15
C ALA A 91 16.01 15.81 -1.87
N GLN A 92 16.22 17.03 -1.37
CA GLN A 92 15.48 17.55 -0.21
C GLN A 92 13.97 17.62 -0.46
N VAL A 93 13.55 18.08 -1.64
CA VAL A 93 12.11 18.11 -2.00
C VAL A 93 11.55 16.69 -2.09
N LYS A 94 12.32 15.71 -2.58
CA LYS A 94 11.92 14.30 -2.60
C LYS A 94 11.71 13.76 -1.17
N GLU A 95 12.58 14.11 -0.24
CA GLU A 95 12.42 13.71 1.17
C GLU A 95 11.15 14.31 1.79
N CYS A 96 10.86 15.59 1.50
CA CYS A 96 9.61 16.23 1.92
C CYS A 96 8.37 15.56 1.30
N GLU A 97 8.41 15.21 0.01
CA GLU A 97 7.32 14.48 -0.66
C GLU A 97 7.07 13.13 0.02
N LEU A 98 8.13 12.35 0.24
CA LEU A 98 8.02 11.06 0.92
C LEU A 98 7.47 11.20 2.34
N ALA A 99 7.94 12.19 3.11
CA ALA A 99 7.42 12.45 4.45
C ALA A 99 5.92 12.80 4.44
N ALA A 100 5.46 13.57 3.46
CA ALA A 100 4.04 13.91 3.28
C ALA A 100 3.19 12.68 2.87
N GLU A 101 3.74 11.79 2.05
CA GLU A 101 3.10 10.52 1.66
C GLU A 101 2.97 9.56 2.86
N TRP A 102 4.02 9.43 3.68
CA TRP A 102 3.98 8.63 4.92
C TRP A 102 2.98 9.19 5.93
N HIS A 103 2.92 10.51 6.10
CA HIS A 103 1.91 11.16 6.93
C HIS A 103 0.49 10.83 6.44
N GLN A 104 0.26 10.89 5.14
CA GLN A 104 -1.04 10.57 4.54
C GLN A 104 -1.44 9.11 4.80
N LEU A 105 -0.51 8.15 4.69
CA LEU A 105 -0.79 6.74 4.99
C LEU A 105 -1.18 6.56 6.46
N ALA A 106 -0.50 7.21 7.40
CA ALA A 106 -0.87 7.14 8.82
C ALA A 106 -2.27 7.73 9.08
N GLN A 107 -2.65 8.80 8.38
CA GLN A 107 -4.01 9.37 8.48
C GLN A 107 -5.07 8.44 7.86
N LEU A 108 -4.76 7.82 6.72
CA LEU A 108 -5.67 6.87 6.05
C LEU A 108 -5.94 5.66 6.95
N GLU A 109 -4.93 5.13 7.63
CA GLU A 109 -5.11 4.08 8.64
C GLU A 109 -6.14 4.46 9.69
N HIS A 110 -5.96 5.63 10.32
CA HIS A 110 -6.86 6.11 11.37
C HIS A 110 -8.31 6.23 10.88
N TYR A 111 -8.51 6.69 9.64
CA TYR A 111 -9.84 6.76 9.03
C TYR A 111 -10.43 5.38 8.75
N CYS A 112 -9.62 4.44 8.26
CA CYS A 112 -10.06 3.08 8.00
C CYS A 112 -10.46 2.36 9.29
N GLU A 113 -9.68 2.48 10.36
CA GLU A 113 -9.99 1.86 11.65
C GLU A 113 -11.31 2.36 12.25
N ALA A 114 -11.63 3.64 12.07
CA ALA A 114 -12.90 4.22 12.49
C ALA A 114 -14.12 3.69 11.71
N LEU A 115 -13.91 3.11 10.52
CA LEU A 115 -14.95 2.60 9.62
C LEU A 115 -15.14 1.08 9.66
N GLU A 116 -14.30 0.34 10.40
CA GLU A 116 -14.38 -1.13 10.52
C GLU A 116 -15.62 -1.59 11.33
N VAL A 117 -16.82 -1.52 10.72
CA VAL A 117 -18.06 -2.08 11.26
C VAL A 117 -18.45 -3.34 10.46
N GLY A 118 -18.17 -4.51 11.02
CA GLY A 118 -18.58 -5.81 10.47
C GLY A 118 -17.47 -6.55 9.70
N LYS A 119 -17.16 -7.79 10.12
CA LYS A 119 -16.18 -8.67 9.48
C LYS A 119 -16.90 -9.72 8.66
N VAL A 120 -16.79 -9.67 7.33
CA VAL A 120 -17.07 -10.82 6.47
C VAL A 120 -15.84 -11.00 5.58
N ARG A 121 -15.05 -12.03 5.89
CA ARG A 121 -13.82 -12.34 5.15
C ARG A 121 -14.16 -13.01 3.83
N SER A 122 -13.53 -12.57 2.76
CA SER A 122 -13.47 -13.28 1.48
C SER A 122 -12.13 -12.98 0.82
N ASP A 123 -11.51 -13.97 0.19
CA ASP A 123 -10.27 -13.82 -0.59
C ASP A 123 -10.45 -12.86 -1.78
N ALA A 124 -11.71 -12.60 -2.18
CA ALA A 124 -12.06 -11.59 -3.17
C ALA A 124 -11.91 -10.13 -2.66
N ALA A 125 -11.56 -9.92 -1.39
CA ALA A 125 -11.52 -8.58 -0.80
C ALA A 125 -10.47 -7.66 -1.42
N VAL A 126 -9.26 -8.16 -1.76
CA VAL A 126 -8.21 -7.34 -2.39
C VAL A 126 -8.68 -6.78 -3.73
N ALA A 127 -9.21 -7.65 -4.60
CA ALA A 127 -9.73 -7.25 -5.90
C ALA A 127 -10.94 -6.29 -5.76
N ALA A 128 -11.83 -6.55 -4.80
CA ALA A 128 -12.99 -5.69 -4.55
C ALA A 128 -12.58 -4.28 -4.09
N HIS A 129 -11.61 -4.16 -3.18
CA HIS A 129 -11.09 -2.84 -2.76
C HIS A 129 -10.40 -2.11 -3.92
N LEU A 130 -9.58 -2.80 -4.73
CA LEU A 130 -8.91 -2.21 -5.88
C LEU A 130 -9.90 -1.70 -6.93
N ALA A 131 -11.00 -2.44 -7.17
CA ALA A 131 -12.05 -2.03 -8.10
C ALA A 131 -12.84 -0.78 -7.63
N LEU A 132 -12.91 -0.53 -6.32
CA LEU A 132 -13.53 0.67 -5.75
C LEU A 132 -12.55 1.86 -5.69
N CYS A 133 -11.25 1.57 -5.65
CA CYS A 133 -10.19 2.56 -5.62
C CYS A 133 -10.01 3.26 -6.97
N VAL A 134 -10.31 2.57 -8.07
CA VAL A 134 -10.01 2.99 -9.43
C VAL A 134 -11.24 2.78 -10.32
N GLY A 135 -11.63 3.78 -11.10
CA GLY A 135 -12.61 3.59 -12.16
C GLY A 135 -12.18 2.45 -13.11
N ALA A 136 -13.13 1.76 -13.75
CA ALA A 136 -12.93 0.47 -14.44
C ALA A 136 -11.86 0.39 -15.57
N ALA A 137 -11.11 1.45 -15.86
CA ALA A 137 -10.22 1.60 -17.01
C ALA A 137 -8.90 0.78 -16.94
N GLU A 138 -8.49 0.27 -15.78
CA GLU A 138 -7.18 -0.40 -15.60
C GLU A 138 -7.29 -1.83 -15.03
N SER A 139 -8.41 -2.51 -15.29
CA SER A 139 -8.78 -3.80 -14.67
C SER A 139 -7.67 -4.87 -14.75
N ALA A 140 -6.94 -4.97 -15.87
CA ALA A 140 -5.86 -5.95 -16.04
C ALA A 140 -4.67 -5.69 -15.09
N LYS A 141 -4.22 -4.44 -14.96
CA LYS A 141 -3.12 -4.07 -14.05
C LYS A 141 -3.54 -4.20 -12.59
N LEU A 142 -4.78 -3.85 -12.25
CA LEU A 142 -5.32 -4.05 -10.91
C LEU A 142 -5.41 -5.54 -10.54
N THR A 143 -5.77 -6.39 -11.51
CA THR A 143 -5.76 -7.85 -11.33
C THR A 143 -4.33 -8.36 -11.10
N ALA A 144 -3.35 -7.89 -11.88
CA ALA A 144 -1.95 -8.25 -11.68
C ALA A 144 -1.44 -7.80 -10.29
N LEU A 145 -1.82 -6.61 -9.83
CA LEU A 145 -1.47 -6.11 -8.50
C LEU A 145 -2.08 -6.99 -7.40
N ALA A 146 -3.35 -7.37 -7.54
CA ALA A 146 -4.00 -8.28 -6.61
C ALA A 146 -3.27 -9.63 -6.53
N GLN A 147 -2.85 -10.20 -7.67
CA GLN A 147 -2.09 -11.45 -7.71
C GLN A 147 -0.72 -11.35 -7.02
N LEU A 148 0.01 -10.26 -7.22
CA LEU A 148 1.28 -10.00 -6.52
C LEU A 148 1.08 -9.93 -4.99
N VAL A 149 0.02 -9.24 -4.54
CA VAL A 149 -0.34 -9.16 -3.12
C VAL A 149 -0.64 -10.55 -2.56
N LEU A 150 -1.50 -11.33 -3.21
CA LEU A 150 -1.84 -12.68 -2.74
C LEU A 150 -0.60 -13.59 -2.68
N THR A 151 0.26 -13.55 -3.70
CA THR A 151 1.51 -14.33 -3.75
C THR A 151 2.45 -13.95 -2.59
N ARG A 152 2.54 -12.65 -2.26
CA ARG A 152 3.29 -12.18 -1.09
C ARG A 152 2.73 -12.75 0.21
N GLU A 153 1.42 -12.65 0.42
CA GLU A 153 0.77 -13.17 1.64
C GLU A 153 0.99 -14.68 1.82
N GLU A 154 0.86 -15.45 0.72
CA GLU A 154 1.14 -16.88 0.71
C GLU A 154 2.59 -17.19 1.06
N THR A 155 3.55 -16.44 0.49
CA THR A 155 4.98 -16.62 0.75
C THR A 155 5.33 -16.29 2.21
N VAL A 156 4.77 -15.20 2.75
CA VAL A 156 4.96 -14.82 4.15
C VAL A 156 4.37 -15.89 5.09
N ALA A 157 3.16 -16.38 4.79
CA ALA A 157 2.52 -17.44 5.57
C ALA A 157 3.33 -18.75 5.53
N ALA A 158 3.83 -19.15 4.37
CA ALA A 158 4.67 -20.33 4.21
C ALA A 158 6.00 -20.21 4.98
N GLY A 159 6.64 -19.04 4.92
CA GLY A 159 7.87 -18.77 5.67
C GLY A 159 7.67 -18.86 7.19
N LEU A 160 6.54 -18.36 7.71
CA LEU A 160 6.19 -18.48 9.13
C LEU A 160 5.87 -19.91 9.57
N ALA A 161 5.22 -20.70 8.70
CA ALA A 161 4.97 -22.11 8.97
C ALA A 161 6.28 -22.92 9.03
N ALA A 162 7.22 -22.61 8.13
CA ALA A 162 8.53 -23.27 8.10
C ALA A 162 9.38 -22.94 9.35
N THR A 163 9.35 -21.70 9.85
CA THR A 163 10.07 -21.33 11.08
C THR A 163 9.42 -21.91 12.35
N ALA A 164 8.10 -22.08 12.36
CA ALA A 164 7.38 -22.74 13.45
C ALA A 164 7.62 -24.28 13.48
N GLY A 165 7.97 -24.89 12.35
CA GLY A 165 8.23 -26.33 12.21
C GLY A 165 9.64 -26.80 12.60
N VAL A 166 10.59 -25.89 12.88
CA VAL A 166 11.92 -26.26 13.36
C VAL A 166 11.84 -26.68 14.83
N THR A 167 11.59 -27.97 15.04
CA THR A 167 11.71 -28.59 16.36
C THR A 167 13.19 -28.68 16.72
N LEU A 168 13.62 -27.95 17.75
CA LEU A 168 14.95 -28.10 18.35
C LEU A 168 15.18 -29.58 18.71
N PRO A 169 16.36 -30.16 18.41
CA PRO A 169 16.66 -31.51 18.87
C PRO A 169 16.53 -31.55 20.39
N GLY A 170 15.65 -32.42 20.89
CA GLY A 170 15.41 -32.60 22.31
C GLY A 170 16.73 -32.90 23.05
N PRO A 171 16.87 -32.46 24.31
CA PRO A 171 18.12 -32.59 25.03
C PRO A 171 18.52 -34.07 25.08
N ALA A 172 19.76 -34.35 24.66
CA ALA A 172 20.35 -35.68 24.74
C ALA A 172 20.25 -36.18 26.18
N GLN A 173 19.49 -37.25 26.39
CA GLN A 173 19.43 -37.93 27.68
C GLN A 173 20.77 -38.62 27.94
N PRO A 174 21.42 -38.36 29.10
CA PRO A 174 22.61 -39.10 29.48
C PRO A 174 22.23 -40.53 29.93
N ARG A 175 23.18 -41.42 29.70
CA ARG A 175 23.11 -42.89 29.81
C ARG A 175 22.55 -43.45 31.10
#